data_AF-A0A519X4W7-F1
#
_entry.id   AF-A0A519X4W7-F1
#
_cell.length_a   1.000
_cell.length_b   1.000
_cell.length_c   1.000
_cell.angle_alpha   90.00
_cell.angle_beta   90.00
_cell.angle_gamma   90.00
#
_symmetry.space_group_name_H-M   'P 1'
#
loop_
_entity.id
_entity.type
_entity.pdbx_description
1 polymer ?
#
loop_
_entity_poly.entity_id
_entity_poly.type
_entity_poly.pdbx_seq_one_letter_code
_entity_poly.pdbx_strand_id
1 'polypeptide(L)'
;FVKVFKKTGIDIVHLAEFHYTAHPQGPDELRLLELKMLFEMCKKYSDSQLLLLPGEEPNEFFGGHWLEFFPKEVYWIMSRKKGQPLFETHPVYGKIYHIGDKDDMLKLLEMEQGLAWTAHARTKGSVNAPDVYKEEAFFKSDRFMGAAWKAMPADLSEPKLGKRVLDLLDDMNNWGEKKTIITEADLFTITPENEMYAHLNVNYLMMDQMPTYADGWKPVLTAMQKGKFFSSTGEVLFPELTINDKVSGETITLDKSGMANIKLKINWTFPMNFIEVISGDGTKVYHDKIDLSDTKAFGDRLFKFKTKLAGRKWVRLEAWDIAANGAFSQTFYIDK
;
A
#
# COMPACT_ATOMS: atom_id res chain seq x y z
N PHE A 1 0.37 14.79 17.13
CA PHE A 1 0.03 14.06 15.90
C PHE A 1 -1.31 14.47 15.25
N VAL A 2 -2.50 14.34 15.89
CA VAL A 2 -3.81 14.62 15.23
C VAL A 2 -3.85 15.96 14.48
N LYS A 3 -3.47 17.05 15.14
CA LYS A 3 -3.42 18.39 14.54
C LYS A 3 -2.49 18.46 13.31
N VAL A 4 -1.39 17.70 13.32
CA VAL A 4 -0.41 17.66 12.22
C VAL A 4 -1.03 16.97 11.03
N PHE A 5 -1.56 15.74 11.20
CA PHE A 5 -2.20 14.99 10.11
C PHE A 5 -3.35 15.76 9.46
N LYS A 6 -4.24 16.35 10.27
CA LYS A 6 -5.35 17.19 9.76
C LYS A 6 -4.86 18.40 8.97
N LYS A 7 -3.79 19.06 9.42
CA LYS A 7 -3.21 20.21 8.71
C LYS A 7 -2.55 19.83 7.40
N THR A 8 -2.04 18.61 7.29
CA THR A 8 -1.46 18.08 6.05
C THR A 8 -2.52 17.52 5.10
N GLY A 9 -3.79 17.47 5.50
CA GLY A 9 -4.88 16.97 4.66
C GLY A 9 -4.95 15.45 4.57
N ILE A 10 -4.43 14.73 5.59
CA ILE A 10 -4.55 13.27 5.69
C ILE A 10 -5.91 12.90 6.28
N ASP A 11 -6.68 12.10 5.54
CA ASP A 11 -7.98 11.59 5.98
C ASP A 11 -7.86 10.30 6.79
N ILE A 12 -6.91 9.41 6.45
CA ILE A 12 -6.76 8.10 7.09
C ILE A 12 -5.29 7.86 7.45
N VAL A 13 -5.04 7.43 8.69
CA VAL A 13 -3.73 7.00 9.18
C VAL A 13 -3.83 5.57 9.66
N HIS A 14 -3.08 4.65 9.03
CA HIS A 14 -2.81 3.32 9.56
C HIS A 14 -1.53 3.36 10.39
N LEU A 15 -1.63 2.99 11.66
CA LEU A 15 -0.48 2.90 12.55
C LEU A 15 0.29 1.60 12.32
N ALA A 16 1.55 1.60 12.76
CA ALA A 16 2.47 0.48 12.68
C ALA A 16 3.21 0.37 14.03
N GLU A 17 2.43 0.17 15.09
CA GLU A 17 2.93 0.20 16.47
C GLU A 17 3.72 -1.06 16.83
N PHE A 18 4.28 -1.07 18.05
CA PHE A 18 4.84 -2.24 18.72
C PHE A 18 6.10 -2.87 18.09
N HIS A 19 6.74 -2.19 17.13
CA HIS A 19 7.98 -2.64 16.49
C HIS A 19 9.21 -2.76 17.44
N TYR A 20 9.25 -2.00 18.55
CA TYR A 20 10.36 -2.00 19.51
C TYR A 20 9.94 -2.25 20.96
N THR A 21 8.97 -1.47 21.46
CA THR A 21 8.56 -1.47 22.87
C THR A 21 7.16 -2.03 23.00
N ALA A 22 7.06 -3.35 23.19
CA ALA A 22 5.81 -4.08 23.35
C ALA A 22 6.05 -5.50 23.88
N HIS A 23 4.97 -6.25 24.10
CA HIS A 23 5.01 -7.64 24.54
C HIS A 23 4.29 -8.58 23.55
N PRO A 24 4.72 -8.69 22.28
CA PRO A 24 3.99 -9.42 21.24
C PRO A 24 3.77 -10.91 21.59
N GLN A 25 4.70 -11.51 22.33
CA GLN A 25 4.64 -12.91 22.79
C GLN A 25 4.01 -13.09 24.18
N GLY A 26 3.57 -12.00 24.81
CA GLY A 26 2.99 -11.98 26.15
C GLY A 26 3.93 -11.48 27.25
N PRO A 27 3.50 -11.54 28.54
CA PRO A 27 2.33 -12.28 29.05
C PRO A 27 0.99 -11.85 28.42
N ASP A 28 0.09 -12.82 28.19
CA ASP A 28 -1.15 -12.64 27.42
C ASP A 28 -1.96 -11.42 27.88
N GLU A 29 -2.20 -11.27 29.19
CA GLU A 29 -2.96 -10.12 29.74
C GLU A 29 -2.31 -8.77 29.43
N LEU A 30 -0.98 -8.69 29.49
CA LEU A 30 -0.26 -7.45 29.19
C LEU A 30 -0.38 -7.11 27.71
N ARG A 31 -0.22 -8.12 26.85
CA ARG A 31 -0.36 -7.96 25.40
C ARG A 31 -1.78 -7.55 24.99
N LEU A 32 -2.80 -8.19 25.57
CA LEU A 32 -4.19 -7.85 25.29
C LEU A 32 -4.56 -6.45 25.80
N LEU A 33 -3.97 -6.02 26.91
CA LEU A 33 -4.11 -4.65 27.40
C LEU A 33 -3.46 -3.63 26.45
N GLU A 34 -2.28 -3.90 25.90
CA GLU A 34 -1.61 -3.06 24.90
C GLU A 34 -2.48 -2.87 23.65
N LEU A 35 -3.03 -3.95 23.10
CA LEU A 35 -3.96 -3.90 21.97
C LEU A 35 -5.23 -3.10 22.29
N LYS A 36 -5.82 -3.33 23.46
CA LYS A 36 -6.99 -2.56 23.92
C LYS A 36 -6.66 -1.06 23.98
N MET A 37 -5.50 -0.68 24.50
CA MET A 37 -5.09 0.72 24.59
C MET A 37 -4.89 1.34 23.20
N LEU A 38 -4.28 0.61 22.26
CA LEU A 38 -4.17 1.03 20.86
C LEU A 38 -5.55 1.28 20.24
N PHE A 39 -6.48 0.34 20.40
CA PHE A 39 -7.84 0.46 19.87
C PHE A 39 -8.61 1.63 20.50
N GLU A 40 -8.54 1.80 21.82
CA GLU A 40 -9.17 2.92 22.51
C GLU A 40 -8.58 4.27 22.08
N MET A 41 -7.27 4.33 21.85
CA MET A 41 -6.61 5.52 21.32
C MET A 41 -7.09 5.84 19.90
N CYS A 42 -7.06 4.86 18.99
CA CYS A 42 -7.53 5.00 17.61
C CYS A 42 -8.98 5.48 17.56
N LYS A 43 -9.86 4.87 18.37
CA LYS A 43 -11.26 5.28 18.50
C LYS A 43 -11.39 6.72 19.01
N LYS A 44 -10.64 7.08 20.06
CA LYS A 44 -10.71 8.40 20.70
C LYS A 44 -10.31 9.54 19.77
N TYR A 45 -9.32 9.30 18.91
CA TYR A 45 -8.75 10.32 18.02
C TYR A 45 -9.28 10.25 16.59
N SER A 46 -10.20 9.33 16.29
CA SER A 46 -10.94 9.30 15.04
C SER A 46 -12.16 10.21 15.10
N ASP A 47 -12.40 10.97 14.04
CA ASP A 47 -13.59 11.79 13.85
C ASP A 47 -13.95 11.91 12.36
N SER A 48 -14.85 12.84 12.01
CA SER A 48 -15.33 13.02 10.64
C SER A 48 -14.27 13.55 9.65
N GLN A 49 -13.10 13.99 10.11
CA GLN A 49 -12.01 14.50 9.28
C GLN A 49 -10.76 13.62 9.31
N LEU A 50 -10.63 12.74 10.31
CA LEU A 50 -9.47 11.87 10.45
C LEU A 50 -9.90 10.52 10.99
N LEU A 51 -9.57 9.46 10.29
CA LEU A 51 -9.73 8.09 10.74
C LEU A 51 -8.35 7.52 11.13
N LEU A 52 -8.16 7.26 12.42
CA LEU A 52 -6.95 6.65 12.96
C LEU A 52 -7.19 5.15 13.14
N LEU A 53 -6.37 4.33 12.50
CA LEU A 53 -6.58 2.89 12.39
C LEU A 53 -5.42 2.11 13.01
N PRO A 54 -5.70 1.06 13.78
CA PRO A 54 -4.68 0.26 14.44
C PRO A 54 -3.97 -0.67 13.44
N GLY A 55 -2.70 -0.93 13.72
CA GLY A 55 -1.84 -1.87 13.02
C GLY A 55 -0.48 -1.93 13.69
N GLU A 56 0.32 -2.92 13.33
CA GLU A 56 1.64 -3.19 13.91
C GLU A 56 2.65 -3.44 12.78
N GLU A 57 3.95 -3.36 13.12
CA GLU A 57 5.04 -3.78 12.22
C GLU A 57 5.81 -4.96 12.84
N PRO A 58 5.34 -6.21 12.69
CA PRO A 58 6.03 -7.38 13.24
C PRO A 58 7.32 -7.73 12.49
N ASN A 59 8.20 -8.45 13.18
CA ASN A 59 9.40 -9.08 12.62
C ASN A 59 9.27 -10.61 12.51
N GLU A 60 8.22 -11.16 13.10
CA GLU A 60 7.96 -12.58 13.28
C GLU A 60 7.27 -13.19 12.03
N PHE A 61 7.35 -14.52 11.90
CA PHE A 61 6.59 -15.34 10.93
C PHE A 61 6.94 -15.20 9.44
N PHE A 62 6.78 -14.03 8.82
CA PHE A 62 6.90 -13.87 7.35
C PHE A 62 8.30 -13.45 6.89
N GLY A 63 9.15 -12.94 7.79
CA GLY A 63 10.51 -12.51 7.50
C GLY A 63 10.62 -11.08 6.95
N GLY A 64 11.75 -10.43 7.23
CA GLY A 64 11.87 -8.98 7.07
C GLY A 64 10.94 -8.24 8.02
N HIS A 65 10.62 -7.00 7.68
CA HIS A 65 9.55 -6.25 8.36
C HIS A 65 8.30 -6.30 7.49
N TRP A 66 7.15 -6.44 8.11
CA TRP A 66 5.86 -6.46 7.44
C TRP A 66 4.82 -5.79 8.33
N LEU A 67 3.69 -5.42 7.75
CA LEU A 67 2.56 -4.89 8.49
C LEU A 67 1.36 -5.80 8.26
N GLU A 68 0.50 -5.89 9.26
CA GLU A 68 -0.85 -6.39 9.13
C GLU A 68 -1.89 -5.28 9.25
N PHE A 69 -3.04 -5.50 8.64
CA PHE A 69 -4.17 -4.60 8.74
C PHE A 69 -5.47 -5.38 8.68
N PHE A 70 -6.24 -5.35 9.76
CA PHE A 70 -7.55 -6.00 9.86
C PHE A 70 -8.67 -5.00 9.55
N PRO A 71 -9.87 -5.42 9.10
CA PRO A 71 -10.97 -4.49 8.80
C PRO A 71 -11.70 -3.94 10.03
N LYS A 72 -11.28 -4.35 11.23
CA LYS A 72 -11.84 -4.04 12.54
C LYS A 72 -10.81 -4.38 13.62
N GLU A 73 -11.12 -4.11 14.88
CA GLU A 73 -10.31 -4.53 16.02
C GLU A 73 -10.18 -6.06 16.09
N VAL A 74 -8.95 -6.57 16.20
CA VAL A 74 -8.63 -7.99 16.30
C VAL A 74 -7.58 -8.19 17.39
N TYR A 75 -7.92 -8.98 18.42
CA TYR A 75 -6.99 -9.31 19.49
C TYR A 75 -6.17 -10.54 19.13
N TRP A 76 -4.85 -10.42 19.16
CA TRP A 76 -3.95 -11.50 18.78
C TRP A 76 -2.61 -11.45 19.52
N ILE A 77 -2.04 -12.62 19.75
CA ILE A 77 -0.80 -12.83 20.50
C ILE A 77 0.12 -13.70 19.66
N MET A 78 1.38 -13.29 19.51
CA MET A 78 2.41 -14.01 18.74
C MET A 78 3.01 -15.19 19.53
N SER A 79 2.16 -15.91 20.26
CA SER A 79 2.55 -17.05 21.08
C SER A 79 1.41 -18.07 21.10
N ARG A 80 1.67 -19.24 20.50
CA ARG A 80 0.79 -20.39 20.54
C ARG A 80 1.50 -21.60 21.12
N LYS A 81 1.08 -22.05 22.30
CA LYS A 81 1.64 -23.22 22.98
C LYS A 81 1.19 -24.50 22.30
N LYS A 82 1.97 -25.58 22.46
CA LYS A 82 1.61 -26.92 21.96
C LYS A 82 0.26 -27.34 22.54
N GLY A 83 -0.69 -27.66 21.67
CA GLY A 83 -2.05 -28.06 22.05
C GLY A 83 -3.02 -26.91 22.32
N GLN A 84 -2.55 -25.66 22.31
CA GLN A 84 -3.43 -24.49 22.42
C GLN A 84 -4.23 -24.30 21.11
N PRO A 85 -5.54 -24.01 21.19
CA PRO A 85 -6.33 -23.68 20.01
C PRO A 85 -5.80 -22.40 19.34
N LEU A 86 -6.07 -22.24 18.03
CA LEU A 86 -5.70 -21.04 17.26
C LEU A 86 -6.43 -19.78 17.79
N PHE A 87 -7.65 -19.97 18.30
CA PHE A 87 -8.45 -18.90 18.90
C PHE A 87 -9.30 -19.43 20.04
N GLU A 88 -9.67 -18.52 20.95
CA GLU A 88 -10.60 -18.79 22.04
C GLU A 88 -11.44 -17.54 22.36
N THR A 89 -12.44 -17.71 23.23
CA THR A 89 -13.25 -16.58 23.72
C THR A 89 -12.76 -16.16 25.09
N HIS A 90 -12.14 -14.99 25.15
CA HIS A 90 -11.74 -14.31 26.37
C HIS A 90 -12.94 -13.56 26.98
N PRO A 91 -13.15 -13.62 28.32
CA PRO A 91 -14.29 -12.99 28.97
C PRO A 91 -14.34 -11.45 28.82
N VAL A 92 -13.19 -10.81 28.62
CA VAL A 92 -13.07 -9.34 28.50
C VAL A 92 -12.94 -8.88 27.05
N TYR A 93 -12.16 -9.59 26.23
CA TYR A 93 -11.75 -9.13 24.89
C TYR A 93 -12.54 -9.81 23.76
N GLY A 94 -13.40 -10.78 24.10
CA GLY A 94 -14.09 -11.59 23.10
C GLY A 94 -13.13 -12.54 22.41
N LYS A 95 -13.19 -12.63 21.09
CA LYS A 95 -12.36 -13.57 20.34
C LYS A 95 -10.90 -13.11 20.33
N ILE A 96 -10.00 -13.95 20.82
CA ILE A 96 -8.54 -13.74 20.78
C ILE A 96 -7.87 -14.84 19.95
N TYR A 97 -6.75 -14.51 19.31
CA TYR A 97 -5.95 -15.44 18.51
C TYR A 97 -4.56 -15.67 19.11
N HIS A 98 -4.09 -16.91 19.02
CA HIS A 98 -2.73 -17.32 19.39
C HIS A 98 -2.00 -17.80 18.14
N ILE A 99 -0.96 -17.08 17.73
CA ILE A 99 -0.23 -17.32 16.47
C ILE A 99 1.15 -17.89 16.78
N GLY A 100 1.46 -19.07 16.24
CA GLY A 100 2.74 -19.75 16.47
C GLY A 100 3.70 -19.68 15.29
N ASP A 101 3.20 -19.49 14.07
CA ASP A 101 3.98 -19.53 12.84
C ASP A 101 3.28 -18.77 11.69
N LYS A 102 3.91 -18.79 10.50
CA LYS A 102 3.39 -18.18 9.28
C LYS A 102 2.06 -18.75 8.80
N ASP A 103 1.81 -20.04 9.03
CA ASP A 103 0.59 -20.70 8.56
C ASP A 103 -0.60 -20.29 9.45
N ASP A 104 -0.38 -20.17 10.76
CA ASP A 104 -1.35 -19.61 11.68
C ASP A 104 -1.62 -18.12 11.41
N MET A 105 -0.59 -17.34 11.08
CA MET A 105 -0.78 -15.93 10.71
C MET A 105 -1.61 -15.79 9.44
N LEU A 106 -1.36 -16.62 8.42
CA LEU A 106 -2.17 -16.65 7.21
C LEU A 106 -3.64 -16.99 7.52
N LYS A 107 -3.89 -18.01 8.36
CA LYS A 107 -5.26 -18.36 8.78
C LYS A 107 -5.96 -17.20 9.50
N LEU A 108 -5.23 -16.46 10.34
CA LEU A 108 -5.78 -15.26 10.99
C LEU A 108 -6.21 -14.22 9.95
N LEU A 109 -5.35 -13.90 8.98
CA LEU A 109 -5.68 -12.97 7.90
C LEU A 109 -6.89 -13.45 7.08
N GLU A 110 -6.99 -14.74 6.79
CA GLU A 110 -8.13 -15.32 6.07
C GLU A 110 -9.43 -15.23 6.89
N MET A 111 -9.38 -15.60 8.17
CA MET A 111 -10.55 -15.62 9.06
C MET A 111 -11.11 -14.23 9.35
N GLU A 112 -10.22 -13.23 9.50
CA GLU A 112 -10.62 -11.86 9.80
C GLU A 112 -10.65 -10.95 8.56
N GLN A 113 -10.40 -11.50 7.37
CA GLN A 113 -10.32 -10.74 6.11
C GLN A 113 -9.28 -9.61 6.18
N GLY A 114 -8.18 -9.84 6.91
CA GLY A 114 -7.06 -8.93 7.03
C GLY A 114 -6.16 -8.94 5.80
N LEU A 115 -5.25 -7.98 5.74
CA LEU A 115 -4.19 -7.88 4.74
C LEU A 115 -2.83 -7.83 5.43
N ALA A 116 -1.78 -8.24 4.72
CA ALA A 116 -0.40 -8.05 5.10
C ALA A 116 0.45 -7.61 3.91
N TRP A 117 1.57 -6.92 4.16
CA TRP A 117 2.54 -6.53 3.13
C TRP A 117 3.93 -6.32 3.71
N THR A 118 4.95 -6.41 2.87
CA THR A 118 6.34 -6.12 3.23
C THR A 118 6.52 -4.62 3.49
N ALA A 119 7.04 -4.23 4.65
CA ALA A 119 7.45 -2.85 4.92
C ALA A 119 8.75 -2.53 4.18
N HIS A 120 8.90 -1.29 3.68
CA HIS A 120 10.12 -0.74 3.07
C HIS A 120 10.95 -1.75 2.25
N ALA A 121 10.27 -2.47 1.35
CA ALA A 121 10.82 -3.63 0.66
C ALA A 121 12.13 -3.33 -0.09
N ARG A 122 13.02 -4.33 -0.14
CA ARG A 122 14.37 -4.21 -0.68
C ARG A 122 15.24 -3.14 -0.02
N THR A 123 14.91 -2.75 1.21
CA THR A 123 15.71 -1.85 2.06
C THR A 123 15.67 -2.30 3.52
N LYS A 124 16.57 -1.75 4.36
CA LYS A 124 16.62 -1.99 5.81
C LYS A 124 16.49 -3.49 6.18
N GLY A 125 15.65 -3.83 7.15
CA GLY A 125 15.37 -5.21 7.59
C GLY A 125 14.67 -6.07 6.52
N SER A 126 14.11 -5.45 5.48
CA SER A 126 13.44 -6.10 4.36
C SER A 126 14.31 -6.18 3.09
N VAL A 127 15.64 -6.11 3.22
CA VAL A 127 16.57 -6.00 2.07
C VAL A 127 16.41 -7.10 1.00
N ASN A 128 16.04 -8.31 1.42
CA ASN A 128 15.84 -9.44 0.50
C ASN A 128 14.35 -9.80 0.33
N ALA A 129 13.44 -9.05 0.94
CA ALA A 129 12.01 -9.30 0.94
C ALA A 129 11.27 -8.37 -0.05
N PRO A 130 10.24 -8.86 -0.75
CA PRO A 130 9.62 -10.18 -0.64
C PRO A 130 10.28 -11.30 -1.47
N ASP A 131 11.38 -11.01 -2.19
CA ASP A 131 12.01 -11.96 -3.12
C ASP A 131 12.31 -13.34 -2.49
N VAL A 132 12.75 -13.38 -1.23
CA VAL A 132 13.08 -14.62 -0.50
C VAL A 132 11.89 -15.51 -0.17
N TYR A 133 10.67 -14.97 -0.14
CA TYR A 133 9.46 -15.70 0.22
C TYR A 133 8.35 -15.63 -0.83
N LYS A 134 8.67 -15.19 -2.06
CA LYS A 134 7.69 -15.05 -3.14
C LYS A 134 6.99 -16.36 -3.56
N GLU A 135 7.54 -17.51 -3.17
CA GLU A 135 6.94 -18.84 -3.39
C GLU A 135 6.17 -19.38 -2.17
N GLU A 136 6.17 -18.66 -1.05
CA GLU A 136 5.49 -19.07 0.17
C GLU A 136 3.97 -18.92 0.04
N ALA A 137 3.23 -19.80 0.72
CA ALA A 137 1.77 -19.83 0.66
C ALA A 137 1.12 -18.49 1.05
N PHE A 138 1.66 -17.83 2.09
CA PHE A 138 1.16 -16.52 2.51
C PHE A 138 1.37 -15.47 1.42
N PHE A 139 2.51 -15.46 0.73
CA PHE A 139 2.77 -14.51 -0.35
C PHE A 139 1.85 -14.79 -1.54
N LYS A 140 1.58 -16.06 -1.88
CA LYS A 140 0.64 -16.42 -2.96
C LYS A 140 -0.82 -16.10 -2.61
N SER A 141 -1.15 -15.97 -1.33
CA SER A 141 -2.50 -15.61 -0.89
C SER A 141 -2.89 -14.19 -1.33
N ASP A 142 -4.19 -13.99 -1.56
CA ASP A 142 -4.77 -12.67 -1.78
C ASP A 142 -4.80 -11.82 -0.50
N ARG A 143 -4.46 -12.41 0.65
CA ARG A 143 -4.28 -11.71 1.93
C ARG A 143 -2.93 -10.99 2.02
N PHE A 144 -1.92 -11.38 1.25
CA PHE A 144 -0.65 -10.66 1.20
C PHE A 144 -0.63 -9.74 -0.02
N MET A 145 -0.76 -8.44 0.18
CA MET A 145 -1.08 -7.50 -0.90
C MET A 145 0.14 -6.99 -1.67
N GLY A 146 1.37 -7.28 -1.23
CA GLY A 146 2.60 -6.84 -1.88
C GLY A 146 3.56 -6.18 -0.90
N ALA A 147 3.92 -4.93 -1.14
CA ALA A 147 4.91 -4.22 -0.33
C ALA A 147 4.59 -2.73 -0.19
N ALA A 148 5.37 -2.03 0.63
CA ALA A 148 5.27 -0.60 0.83
C ALA A 148 6.50 0.16 0.30
N TRP A 149 6.23 1.33 -0.26
CA TRP A 149 7.22 2.30 -0.70
C TRP A 149 7.40 3.39 0.34
N LYS A 150 8.62 3.49 0.83
CA LYS A 150 9.14 4.71 1.45
C LYS A 150 10.06 5.41 0.48
N ALA A 151 9.98 6.74 0.37
CA ALA A 151 10.89 7.56 -0.44
C ALA A 151 12.32 7.64 0.16
N MET A 152 12.95 6.48 0.41
CA MET A 152 14.33 6.35 0.85
C MET A 152 14.99 5.07 0.28
N PRO A 153 16.29 5.11 -0.05
CA PRO A 153 17.09 6.32 -0.26
C PRO A 153 16.71 7.01 -1.58
N ALA A 154 16.80 8.35 -1.63
CA ALA A 154 16.67 9.10 -2.87
C ALA A 154 18.02 9.07 -3.62
N ASP A 155 17.99 8.65 -4.88
CA ASP A 155 19.10 8.82 -5.83
C ASP A 155 18.75 9.99 -6.75
N LEU A 156 19.33 11.16 -6.47
CA LEU A 156 19.02 12.38 -7.20
C LEU A 156 19.63 12.41 -8.62
N SER A 157 20.37 11.37 -9.03
CA SER A 157 20.79 11.21 -10.42
C SER A 157 19.70 10.56 -11.29
N GLU A 158 18.69 9.95 -10.68
CA GLU A 158 17.55 9.37 -11.37
C GLU A 158 16.43 10.42 -11.50
N PRO A 159 15.69 10.44 -12.63
CA PRO A 159 14.62 11.41 -12.84
C PRO A 159 13.32 11.05 -12.10
N LYS A 160 13.37 10.05 -11.21
CA LYS A 160 12.25 9.55 -10.41
C LYS A 160 12.72 8.94 -9.09
N LEU A 161 11.83 8.93 -8.10
CA LEU A 161 12.05 8.26 -6.82
C LEU A 161 11.60 6.80 -6.87
N GLY A 162 12.01 6.00 -5.88
CA GLY A 162 11.42 4.69 -5.65
C GLY A 162 11.86 3.57 -6.59
N LYS A 163 12.95 3.73 -7.34
CA LYS A 163 13.48 2.70 -8.28
C LYS A 163 13.36 1.26 -7.78
N ARG A 164 13.88 0.97 -6.58
CA ARG A 164 13.88 -0.40 -6.00
C ARG A 164 12.48 -1.01 -5.86
N VAL A 165 11.51 -0.22 -5.40
CA VAL A 165 10.16 -0.73 -5.12
C VAL A 165 9.26 -0.68 -6.36
N LEU A 166 9.52 0.24 -7.29
CA LEU A 166 8.82 0.28 -8.58
C LEU A 166 9.30 -0.86 -9.48
N ASP A 167 10.60 -1.17 -9.47
CA ASP A 167 11.15 -2.39 -10.08
C ASP A 167 10.54 -3.64 -9.41
N LEU A 168 10.35 -3.63 -8.09
CA LEU A 168 9.67 -4.73 -7.39
C LEU A 168 8.20 -4.86 -7.82
N LEU A 169 7.46 -3.77 -8.04
CA LEU A 169 6.10 -3.84 -8.57
C LEU A 169 6.09 -4.52 -9.95
N ASP A 170 7.04 -4.18 -10.81
CA ASP A 170 7.20 -4.80 -12.13
C ASP A 170 7.56 -6.29 -12.02
N ASP A 171 8.44 -6.65 -11.08
CA ASP A 171 8.82 -8.02 -10.79
C ASP A 171 7.61 -8.83 -10.28
N MET A 172 6.88 -8.32 -9.28
CA MET A 172 5.69 -8.99 -8.73
C MET A 172 4.61 -9.22 -9.79
N ASN A 173 4.40 -8.23 -10.67
CA ASN A 173 3.50 -8.37 -11.80
C ASN A 173 3.97 -9.47 -12.78
N ASN A 174 5.28 -9.58 -13.01
CA ASN A 174 5.86 -10.64 -13.84
C ASN A 174 5.86 -12.01 -13.18
N TRP A 175 5.94 -12.09 -11.85
CA TRP A 175 5.76 -13.33 -11.09
C TRP A 175 4.34 -13.89 -11.22
N GLY A 176 3.39 -13.07 -11.70
CA GLY A 176 2.02 -13.46 -12.02
C GLY A 176 1.03 -13.25 -10.87
N GLU A 177 1.50 -12.69 -9.74
CA GLU A 177 0.65 -12.38 -8.60
C GLU A 177 0.08 -10.97 -8.73
N LYS A 178 -1.20 -10.79 -8.35
CA LYS A 178 -1.86 -9.48 -8.39
C LYS A 178 -1.52 -8.63 -7.17
N LYS A 179 -0.24 -8.28 -7.01
CA LYS A 179 0.26 -7.48 -5.89
C LYS A 179 0.19 -5.99 -6.19
N THR A 180 0.34 -5.19 -5.15
CA THR A 180 0.24 -3.74 -5.14
C THR A 180 1.40 -3.15 -4.34
N ILE A 181 1.69 -1.87 -4.57
CA ILE A 181 2.61 -1.10 -3.73
C ILE A 181 1.83 0.05 -3.11
N ILE A 182 1.75 0.08 -1.78
CA ILE A 182 1.27 1.25 -1.04
C ILE A 182 2.44 2.17 -0.72
N THR A 183 2.16 3.43 -0.40
CA THR A 183 3.15 4.32 0.19
C THR A 183 3.10 4.27 1.71
N GLU A 184 4.26 4.45 2.33
CA GLU A 184 4.41 4.64 3.76
C GLU A 184 5.41 5.76 4.05
N ALA A 185 5.33 6.30 5.26
CA ALA A 185 6.25 7.32 5.74
C ALA A 185 7.23 6.77 6.79
N ASP A 186 6.83 5.76 7.58
CA ASP A 186 7.65 5.14 8.65
C ASP A 186 8.29 6.23 9.52
N LEU A 187 7.42 6.95 10.23
CA LEU A 187 7.73 8.11 11.05
C LEU A 187 7.65 7.73 12.53
N PHE A 188 8.67 8.12 13.31
CA PHE A 188 8.78 7.77 14.72
C PHE A 188 8.25 8.86 15.67
N THR A 189 8.10 10.09 15.19
CA THR A 189 7.55 11.21 15.97
C THR A 189 6.69 12.09 15.08
N ILE A 190 5.57 12.59 15.62
CA ILE A 190 4.63 13.46 14.89
C ILE A 190 4.21 14.65 15.77
N THR A 191 4.99 15.71 15.66
CA THR A 191 4.81 17.01 16.28
C THR A 191 4.83 18.11 15.20
N PRO A 192 4.35 19.33 15.51
CA PRO A 192 4.41 20.45 14.56
C PRO A 192 5.81 20.83 14.10
N GLU A 193 6.85 20.38 14.80
CA GLU A 193 8.26 20.65 14.50
C GLU A 193 8.90 19.61 13.58
N ASN A 194 8.25 18.46 13.35
CA ASN A 194 8.74 17.47 12.40
C ASN A 194 8.59 17.97 10.96
N GLU A 195 9.59 17.71 10.12
CA GLU A 195 9.46 17.86 8.67
C GLU A 195 8.56 16.74 8.15
N MET A 196 7.34 17.10 7.76
CA MET A 196 6.33 16.15 7.30
C MET A 196 6.24 16.11 5.77
N TYR A 197 6.43 17.25 5.12
CA TYR A 197 6.15 17.44 3.70
C TYR A 197 7.07 16.58 2.83
N ALA A 198 8.38 16.57 3.11
CA ALA A 198 9.34 15.79 2.32
C ALA A 198 9.26 14.26 2.54
N HIS A 199 8.60 13.80 3.61
CA HIS A 199 8.60 12.40 4.03
C HIS A 199 7.25 11.70 3.88
N LEU A 200 6.16 12.46 3.73
CA LEU A 200 4.82 11.92 3.55
C LEU A 200 4.52 11.61 2.08
N ASN A 201 4.72 10.35 1.71
CA ASN A 201 4.10 9.81 0.51
C ASN A 201 2.72 9.26 0.89
N VAL A 202 1.71 9.54 0.07
CA VAL A 202 0.31 9.25 0.37
C VAL A 202 -0.35 8.34 -0.66
N ASN A 203 -1.37 7.61 -0.21
CA ASN A 203 -2.22 6.77 -1.05
C ASN A 203 -3.58 7.45 -1.21
N TYR A 204 -4.03 7.62 -2.45
CA TYR A 204 -5.36 8.12 -2.79
C TYR A 204 -6.28 6.96 -3.12
N LEU A 205 -7.09 6.55 -2.15
CA LEU A 205 -8.01 5.42 -2.27
C LEU A 205 -9.29 5.83 -3.00
N MET A 206 -9.71 5.06 -4.00
CA MET A 206 -10.95 5.27 -4.73
C MET A 206 -12.11 4.67 -3.93
N MET A 207 -12.69 5.47 -3.03
CA MET A 207 -13.80 5.08 -2.17
C MET A 207 -14.93 6.09 -2.25
N ASP A 208 -16.17 5.64 -2.09
CA ASP A 208 -17.35 6.51 -2.13
C ASP A 208 -17.41 7.46 -0.92
N GLN A 209 -16.97 6.97 0.24
CA GLN A 209 -16.92 7.72 1.49
C GLN A 209 -15.89 7.13 2.46
N MET A 210 -15.41 7.95 3.39
CA MET A 210 -14.60 7.49 4.51
C MET A 210 -15.48 6.72 5.52
N PRO A 211 -15.08 5.52 5.96
CA PRO A 211 -15.82 4.79 6.99
C PRO A 211 -15.68 5.46 8.36
N THR A 212 -16.60 5.14 9.28
CA THR A 212 -16.43 5.51 10.69
C THR A 212 -15.70 4.40 11.43
N TYR A 213 -14.98 4.74 12.50
CA TYR A 213 -14.30 3.74 13.33
C TYR A 213 -15.28 2.69 13.89
N ALA A 214 -16.49 3.10 14.29
CA ALA A 214 -17.48 2.23 14.90
C ALA A 214 -18.06 1.17 13.95
N ASP A 215 -18.15 1.50 12.66
CA ASP A 215 -18.67 0.59 11.62
C ASP A 215 -17.60 -0.38 11.09
N GLY A 216 -16.34 -0.17 11.49
CA GLY A 216 -15.17 -0.81 10.91
C GLY A 216 -14.76 -0.19 9.58
N TRP A 217 -13.59 -0.58 9.09
CA TRP A 217 -12.92 0.05 7.94
C TRP A 217 -12.62 -0.94 6.82
N LYS A 218 -13.44 -1.99 6.70
CA LYS A 218 -13.43 -2.93 5.57
C LYS A 218 -13.41 -2.26 4.18
N PRO A 219 -14.09 -1.12 3.93
CA PRO A 219 -13.98 -0.43 2.64
C PRO A 219 -12.54 -0.04 2.28
N VAL A 220 -11.72 0.35 3.27
CA VAL A 220 -10.30 0.70 3.08
C VAL A 220 -9.52 -0.51 2.59
N LEU A 221 -9.61 -1.64 3.32
CA LEU A 221 -8.94 -2.89 2.92
C LEU A 221 -9.45 -3.38 1.56
N THR A 222 -10.73 -3.18 1.25
CA THR A 222 -11.30 -3.57 -0.05
C THR A 222 -10.70 -2.76 -1.19
N ALA A 223 -10.52 -1.44 -1.02
CA ALA A 223 -9.87 -0.60 -2.02
C ALA A 223 -8.40 -0.98 -2.21
N MET A 224 -7.68 -1.21 -1.10
CA MET A 224 -6.28 -1.65 -1.10
C MET A 224 -6.12 -3.01 -1.82
N GLN A 225 -6.88 -4.02 -1.40
CA GLN A 225 -6.81 -5.37 -1.97
C GLN A 225 -7.14 -5.41 -3.46
N LYS A 226 -8.09 -4.56 -3.90
CA LYS A 226 -8.48 -4.47 -5.30
C LYS A 226 -7.58 -3.57 -6.14
N GLY A 227 -6.52 -2.97 -5.56
CA GLY A 227 -5.66 -2.03 -6.27
C GLY A 227 -6.35 -0.73 -6.70
N LYS A 228 -7.49 -0.40 -6.09
CA LYS A 228 -8.31 0.78 -6.41
C LYS A 228 -7.77 2.04 -5.74
N PHE A 229 -6.52 2.36 -6.06
CA PHE A 229 -5.84 3.56 -5.57
C PHE A 229 -4.70 3.94 -6.51
N PHE A 230 -4.17 5.14 -6.30
CA PHE A 230 -2.86 5.54 -6.79
C PHE A 230 -2.03 6.09 -5.63
N SER A 231 -0.73 6.14 -5.82
CA SER A 231 0.25 6.53 -4.82
C SER A 231 0.98 7.76 -5.31
N SER A 232 1.29 8.70 -4.41
CA SER A 232 1.89 9.98 -4.79
C SER A 232 2.73 10.58 -3.66
N THR A 233 3.71 11.41 -4.02
CA THR A 233 4.41 12.30 -3.08
C THR A 233 3.59 13.53 -2.69
N GLY A 234 2.41 13.74 -3.29
CA GLY A 234 1.51 14.88 -3.07
C GLY A 234 1.58 15.97 -4.14
N GLU A 235 2.69 16.07 -4.89
CA GLU A 235 2.90 17.14 -5.88
C GLU A 235 2.38 16.82 -7.28
N VAL A 236 2.10 15.55 -7.54
CA VAL A 236 1.51 15.06 -8.79
C VAL A 236 0.30 14.20 -8.42
N LEU A 237 -0.86 14.50 -8.98
CA LEU A 237 -2.11 13.78 -8.66
C LEU A 237 -2.72 13.18 -9.92
N PHE A 238 -3.39 12.04 -9.77
CA PHE A 238 -4.21 11.42 -10.81
C PHE A 238 -5.71 11.52 -10.49
N PRO A 239 -6.36 12.69 -10.65
CA PRO A 239 -7.81 12.79 -10.46
C PRO A 239 -8.64 11.84 -11.33
N GLU A 240 -8.10 11.44 -12.48
CA GLU A 240 -8.72 10.44 -13.35
C GLU A 240 -7.64 9.63 -14.04
N LEU A 241 -7.74 8.31 -13.96
CA LEU A 241 -6.96 7.39 -14.79
C LEU A 241 -7.85 6.23 -15.20
N THR A 242 -8.06 6.09 -16.51
CA THR A 242 -8.69 4.91 -17.08
C THR A 242 -7.92 4.34 -18.26
N ILE A 243 -7.99 3.02 -18.40
CA ILE A 243 -7.51 2.28 -19.57
C ILE A 243 -8.68 1.46 -20.11
N ASN A 244 -9.13 1.74 -21.34
CA ASN A 244 -10.35 1.15 -21.90
C ASN A 244 -11.53 1.22 -20.91
N ASP A 245 -11.73 2.40 -20.29
CA ASP A 245 -12.78 2.70 -19.32
C ASP A 245 -12.76 1.88 -18.01
N LYS A 246 -11.66 1.16 -17.74
CA LYS A 246 -11.38 0.51 -16.46
C LYS A 246 -10.49 1.37 -15.57
N VAL A 247 -10.53 1.13 -14.27
CA VAL A 247 -9.65 1.78 -13.27
C VAL A 247 -8.55 0.84 -12.79
N SER A 248 -7.58 1.36 -12.03
CA SER A 248 -6.45 0.57 -11.53
C SER A 248 -6.91 -0.65 -10.73
N GLY A 249 -6.16 -1.75 -10.86
CA GLY A 249 -6.48 -3.05 -10.28
C GLY A 249 -7.48 -3.90 -11.07
N GLU A 250 -8.20 -3.30 -12.02
CA GLU A 250 -9.11 -4.03 -12.89
C GLU A 250 -8.38 -4.71 -14.08
N THR A 251 -9.12 -5.59 -14.76
CA THR A 251 -8.64 -6.26 -15.98
C THR A 251 -9.25 -5.60 -17.22
N ILE A 252 -8.40 -5.24 -18.17
CA ILE A 252 -8.78 -4.66 -19.46
C ILE A 252 -8.78 -5.74 -20.53
N THR A 253 -9.67 -5.58 -21.51
CA THR A 253 -9.68 -6.36 -22.74
C THR A 253 -9.16 -5.47 -23.87
N LEU A 254 -8.25 -6.01 -24.68
CA LEU A 254 -7.74 -5.32 -25.87
C LEU A 254 -8.64 -5.59 -27.07
N ASP A 255 -8.74 -4.61 -27.97
CA ASP A 255 -9.37 -4.86 -29.26
C ASP A 255 -8.44 -5.68 -30.18
N LYS A 256 -8.93 -6.06 -31.37
CA LYS A 256 -8.16 -6.85 -32.35
C LYS A 256 -6.87 -6.17 -32.83
N SER A 257 -6.74 -4.86 -32.66
CA SER A 257 -5.51 -4.13 -33.00
C SER A 257 -4.43 -4.24 -31.90
N GLY A 258 -4.81 -4.74 -30.71
CA GLY A 258 -3.93 -4.84 -29.55
C GLY A 258 -3.59 -3.48 -28.95
N MET A 259 -4.41 -2.46 -29.21
CA MET A 259 -4.25 -1.11 -28.68
C MET A 259 -5.15 -0.91 -27.46
N ALA A 260 -4.70 -0.07 -26.52
CA ALA A 260 -5.50 0.40 -25.40
C ALA A 260 -5.60 1.93 -25.41
N ASN A 261 -6.77 2.45 -25.08
CA ASN A 261 -7.03 3.88 -24.92
C ASN A 261 -6.75 4.26 -23.48
N ILE A 262 -5.87 5.24 -23.28
CA ILE A 262 -5.55 5.79 -21.96
C ILE A 262 -6.18 7.18 -21.86
N LYS A 263 -6.88 7.41 -20.75
CA LYS A 263 -7.33 8.73 -20.31
C LYS A 263 -6.71 9.01 -18.95
N LEU A 264 -5.82 10.00 -18.90
CA LEU A 264 -5.10 10.38 -17.68
C LEU A 264 -5.25 11.88 -17.45
N LYS A 265 -5.94 12.28 -16.38
CA LYS A 265 -5.91 13.65 -15.88
C LYS A 265 -4.80 13.75 -14.84
N ILE A 266 -3.90 14.71 -15.02
CA ILE A 266 -2.85 15.02 -14.05
C ILE A 266 -3.04 16.45 -13.56
N ASN A 267 -2.89 16.65 -12.24
CA ASN A 267 -2.68 17.96 -11.63
C ASN A 267 -1.29 17.97 -11.01
N TRP A 268 -0.57 19.09 -11.08
CA TRP A 268 0.79 19.17 -10.57
C TRP A 268 1.20 20.55 -10.05
N THR A 269 2.20 20.58 -9.17
CA THR A 269 2.79 21.81 -8.62
C THR A 269 4.00 22.27 -9.44
N PHE A 270 4.99 21.42 -9.68
CA PHE A 270 6.18 21.75 -10.46
C PHE A 270 6.02 21.33 -11.93
N PRO A 271 6.72 21.98 -12.88
CA PRO A 271 6.72 21.54 -14.27
C PRO A 271 6.95 20.02 -14.38
N MET A 272 6.15 19.36 -15.21
CA MET A 272 6.26 17.93 -15.43
C MET A 272 7.52 17.61 -16.24
N ASN A 273 8.08 16.43 -16.01
CA ASN A 273 9.18 15.89 -16.79
C ASN A 273 8.64 14.89 -17.83
N PHE A 274 7.94 13.85 -17.39
CA PHE A 274 7.38 12.84 -18.29
C PHE A 274 6.20 12.08 -17.69
N ILE A 275 5.41 11.46 -18.57
CA ILE A 275 4.57 10.30 -18.26
C ILE A 275 5.30 9.05 -18.76
N GLU A 276 5.21 7.96 -18.01
CA GLU A 276 5.72 6.66 -18.42
C GLU A 276 4.60 5.62 -18.38
N VAL A 277 4.38 4.95 -19.52
CA VAL A 277 3.56 3.74 -19.58
C VAL A 277 4.50 2.55 -19.45
N ILE A 278 4.28 1.75 -18.42
CA ILE A 278 5.11 0.59 -18.10
C ILE A 278 4.24 -0.65 -18.24
N SER A 279 4.70 -1.63 -19.02
CA SER A 279 3.95 -2.86 -19.28
C SER A 279 4.87 -4.08 -19.29
N GLY A 280 4.33 -5.27 -19.08
CA GLY A 280 5.12 -6.50 -19.12
C GLY A 280 4.38 -7.69 -19.71
N ASP A 281 5.15 -8.66 -20.20
CA ASP A 281 4.64 -9.91 -20.80
C ASP A 281 4.74 -11.13 -19.84
N GLY A 282 5.18 -10.89 -18.60
CA GLY A 282 5.51 -11.93 -17.62
C GLY A 282 6.98 -12.33 -17.62
N THR A 283 7.83 -11.69 -18.43
CA THR A 283 9.27 -11.93 -18.46
C THR A 283 10.06 -10.65 -18.70
N LYS A 284 9.61 -9.80 -19.64
CA LYS A 284 10.22 -8.52 -19.98
C LYS A 284 9.31 -7.37 -19.56
N VAL A 285 9.93 -6.26 -19.18
CA VAL A 285 9.29 -4.98 -18.89
C VAL A 285 9.59 -4.02 -20.04
N TYR A 286 8.60 -3.22 -20.40
CA TYR A 286 8.61 -2.29 -21.52
C TYR A 286 8.20 -0.90 -21.03
N HIS A 287 8.89 0.11 -21.54
CA HIS A 287 8.79 1.49 -21.09
C HIS A 287 8.53 2.40 -22.28
N ASP A 288 7.38 3.06 -22.29
CA ASP A 288 7.04 4.10 -23.26
C ASP A 288 6.91 5.45 -22.56
N LYS A 289 7.86 6.35 -22.82
CA LYS A 289 7.90 7.68 -22.22
C LYS A 289 7.28 8.74 -23.13
N ILE A 290 6.55 9.65 -22.52
CA ILE A 290 5.95 10.83 -23.16
C ILE A 290 6.56 12.04 -22.48
N ASP A 291 7.32 12.82 -23.24
CA ASP A 291 7.94 14.07 -22.77
C ASP A 291 6.87 15.10 -22.42
N LEU A 292 7.04 15.76 -21.27
CA LEU A 292 6.17 16.84 -20.77
C LEU A 292 6.95 18.12 -20.45
N SER A 293 8.13 18.30 -21.04
CA SER A 293 9.00 19.47 -20.79
C SER A 293 8.37 20.80 -21.24
N ASP A 294 7.28 20.74 -22.03
CA ASP A 294 6.46 21.88 -22.43
C ASP A 294 5.57 22.43 -21.31
N THR A 295 5.38 21.67 -20.22
CA THR A 295 4.48 22.05 -19.13
C THR A 295 5.07 23.15 -18.24
N LYS A 296 4.20 23.89 -17.55
CA LYS A 296 4.57 24.95 -16.59
C LYS A 296 4.10 24.55 -15.19
N ALA A 297 4.62 25.21 -14.16
CA ALA A 297 4.20 25.01 -12.77
C ALA A 297 2.69 25.26 -12.58
N PHE A 298 2.11 24.65 -11.54
CA PHE A 298 0.71 24.78 -11.11
C PHE A 298 -0.29 24.50 -12.24
N GLY A 299 -0.13 23.36 -12.91
CA GLY A 299 -0.92 23.01 -14.07
C GLY A 299 -1.88 21.84 -13.83
N ASP A 300 -2.87 21.74 -14.71
CA ASP A 300 -3.68 20.55 -14.90
C ASP A 300 -3.84 20.27 -16.40
N ARG A 301 -3.84 19.00 -16.80
CA ARG A 301 -4.04 18.60 -18.20
C ARG A 301 -4.67 17.21 -18.28
N LEU A 302 -5.61 17.07 -19.21
CA LEU A 302 -6.17 15.78 -19.61
C LEU A 302 -5.42 15.22 -20.83
N PHE A 303 -4.75 14.11 -20.64
CA PHE A 303 -4.07 13.37 -21.69
C PHE A 303 -4.97 12.26 -22.22
N LYS A 304 -5.02 12.14 -23.55
CA LYS A 304 -5.70 11.06 -24.27
C LYS A 304 -4.77 10.53 -25.34
N PHE A 305 -4.36 9.29 -25.19
CA PHE A 305 -3.46 8.65 -26.15
C PHE A 305 -3.73 7.15 -26.22
N LYS A 306 -3.17 6.49 -27.24
CA LYS A 306 -3.24 5.04 -27.38
C LYS A 306 -1.86 4.44 -27.21
N THR A 307 -1.79 3.26 -26.59
CA THR A 307 -0.56 2.46 -26.49
C THR A 307 -0.80 1.05 -27.03
N LYS A 308 0.24 0.41 -27.56
CA LYS A 308 0.19 -0.95 -28.07
C LYS A 308 0.53 -1.93 -26.96
N LEU A 309 -0.45 -2.71 -26.52
CA LEU A 309 -0.31 -3.70 -25.46
C LEU A 309 -0.45 -5.15 -25.96
N ALA A 310 -0.41 -5.36 -27.28
CA ALA A 310 -0.40 -6.69 -27.87
C ALA A 310 0.71 -7.55 -27.25
N GLY A 311 0.33 -8.71 -26.68
CA GLY A 311 1.26 -9.63 -26.01
C GLY A 311 1.69 -9.22 -24.59
N ARG A 312 1.14 -8.15 -24.03
CA ARG A 312 1.32 -7.76 -22.63
C ARG A 312 0.30 -8.46 -21.73
N LYS A 313 0.68 -8.70 -20.48
CA LYS A 313 -0.17 -9.24 -19.41
C LYS A 313 -0.62 -8.19 -18.41
N TRP A 314 0.12 -7.08 -18.32
CA TRP A 314 -0.15 -6.01 -17.38
C TRP A 314 0.38 -4.68 -17.89
N VAL A 315 -0.18 -3.58 -17.39
CA VAL A 315 0.26 -2.20 -17.64
C VAL A 315 -0.01 -1.33 -16.40
N ARG A 316 0.87 -0.37 -16.14
CA ARG A 316 0.71 0.68 -15.12
C ARG A 316 1.29 1.99 -15.64
N LEU A 317 0.93 3.09 -14.98
CA LEU A 317 1.39 4.42 -15.35
C LEU A 317 2.13 5.08 -14.21
N GLU A 318 3.16 5.84 -14.56
CA GLU A 318 3.84 6.79 -13.69
C GLU A 318 3.83 8.18 -14.33
N ALA A 319 3.87 9.23 -13.52
CA ALA A 319 4.16 10.58 -13.99
C ALA A 319 5.03 11.30 -12.97
N TRP A 320 6.05 11.98 -13.47
CA TRP A 320 7.10 12.60 -12.66
C TRP A 320 7.35 14.03 -13.07
N ASP A 321 7.59 14.89 -12.09
CA ASP A 321 7.97 16.28 -12.28
C ASP A 321 9.50 16.47 -12.33
N ILE A 322 9.94 17.70 -12.61
CA ILE A 322 11.37 18.04 -12.69
C ILE A 322 12.12 17.92 -11.35
N ALA A 323 11.40 17.82 -10.23
CA ALA A 323 11.95 17.63 -8.89
C ALA A 323 11.87 16.16 -8.42
N ALA A 324 11.56 15.24 -9.35
CA ALA A 324 11.36 13.81 -9.10
C ALA A 324 10.21 13.50 -8.12
N ASN A 325 9.30 14.44 -7.88
CA ASN A 325 8.01 14.10 -7.28
C ASN A 325 7.15 13.39 -8.32
N GLY A 326 6.27 12.50 -7.87
CA GLY A 326 5.47 11.76 -8.83
C GLY A 326 4.30 11.02 -8.23
N ALA A 327 3.52 10.47 -9.15
CA ALA A 327 2.45 9.55 -8.85
C ALA A 327 2.56 8.30 -9.72
N PHE A 328 2.11 7.17 -9.18
CA PHE A 328 1.98 5.93 -9.93
C PHE A 328 0.66 5.24 -9.64
N SER A 329 0.14 4.58 -10.67
CA SER A 329 -1.05 3.74 -10.54
C SER A 329 -0.68 2.34 -10.05
N GLN A 330 -1.64 1.67 -9.42
CA GLN A 330 -1.57 0.21 -9.34
C GLN A 330 -1.80 -0.42 -10.73
N THR A 331 -1.52 -1.71 -10.84
CA THR A 331 -1.50 -2.45 -12.09
C THR A 331 -2.90 -2.64 -12.69
N PHE A 332 -3.02 -2.42 -13.99
CA PHE A 332 -4.11 -2.93 -14.82
C PHE A 332 -3.68 -4.27 -15.41
N TYR A 333 -4.52 -5.29 -15.28
CA TYR A 333 -4.25 -6.60 -15.85
C TYR A 333 -4.87 -6.70 -17.25
N ILE A 334 -4.34 -7.58 -18.09
CA ILE A 334 -4.78 -7.71 -19.48
C ILE A 334 -5.27 -9.14 -19.68
N ASP A 335 -6.54 -9.28 -20.06
CA ASP A 335 -7.09 -10.57 -20.48
C ASP A 335 -6.48 -11.01 -21.81
N LYS A 336 -6.32 -12.32 -21.96
CA LYS A 336 -5.77 -12.94 -23.18
C LYS A 336 -6.70 -12.80 -24.38
#